data_AF-A0A096M9U8-F1
#
_entry.id   AF-A0A096M9U8-F1
#
_cell.length_a   1.000
_cell.length_b   1.000
_cell.length_c   1.000
_cell.angle_alpha   90.00
_cell.angle_beta   90.00
_cell.angle_gamma   90.00
#
_symmetry.space_group_name_H-M   'P 1'
#
loop_
_entity.id
_entity.type
_entity.pdbx_description
1 polymer ?
#
loop_
_entity_poly.entity_id
_entity_poly.type
_entity_poly.pdbx_seq_one_letter_code
_entity_poly.pdbx_strand_id
1 'polypeptide(L)'
;MGTAEGVSSMVMYDDESVEVHYRHGAHLQLSPCGSEFVLVKATDPHGHPLQPTERVRQRTRFTISAYKKALMATALAFRNKYASRPYLPGEFISADNRKVCKSVKQNIDSSVKWPEWSSYKPEFGPGGDIVVRSEEGRAMLTLSPSGEEFGVEFTCNLSQPQHQTVCSLNKTDGSLKSRHQANSQNDQRHLGKESANTNSFSSHLPSTTQQQPEQMYQATTVAQHHSCFAVDPTWAYPLSLARHHWTSRLSNSEDTKFEEPSKSRQADDEMNISDKNDTDRDSQLPQALPLTCPSPHWHRWKIKDSLVEEEMSDLSTELVKILWCQGVTYRILSGEIPVVEVSPGDGSVIRSNGVLNSYFTHHKPRLHSEEGRETMYHLSSLPPGTPG
;
A
#
# COMPACT_ATOMS: atom_id res chain seq x y z
N MET A 1 5.40 -7.03 -14.34
CA MET A 1 4.26 -7.52 -13.54
C MET A 1 3.77 -8.80 -14.17
N GLY A 2 3.83 -9.93 -13.45
CA GLY A 2 3.23 -11.17 -13.91
C GLY A 2 1.72 -10.96 -14.05
N THR A 3 1.17 -11.32 -15.20
CA THR A 3 -0.27 -11.38 -15.44
C THR A 3 -0.93 -12.09 -14.27
N ALA A 4 -1.87 -11.40 -13.60
CA ALA A 4 -2.74 -12.00 -12.62
C ALA A 4 -3.67 -12.98 -13.35
N GLU A 5 -3.14 -14.16 -13.68
CA GLU A 5 -3.86 -15.21 -14.41
C GLU A 5 -5.17 -15.49 -13.68
N GLY A 6 -6.27 -15.36 -14.42
CA GLY A 6 -7.61 -15.59 -13.87
C GLY A 6 -8.27 -14.40 -13.17
N VAL A 7 -7.64 -13.23 -13.03
CA VAL A 7 -8.31 -12.01 -12.54
C VAL A 7 -9.01 -11.27 -13.69
N SER A 8 -10.22 -10.77 -13.42
CA SER A 8 -11.02 -9.96 -14.35
C SER A 8 -10.95 -8.47 -14.00
N SER A 9 -11.10 -8.14 -12.72
CA SER A 9 -10.97 -6.79 -12.19
C SER A 9 -10.56 -6.80 -10.71
N MET A 10 -10.01 -5.68 -10.25
CA MET A 10 -9.72 -5.41 -8.84
C MET A 10 -10.19 -4.01 -8.50
N VAL A 11 -10.82 -3.84 -7.34
CA VAL A 11 -11.30 -2.54 -6.83
C VAL A 11 -10.70 -2.33 -5.46
N MET A 12 -10.18 -1.14 -5.21
CA MET A 12 -9.86 -0.66 -3.87
C MET A 12 -10.78 0.51 -3.56
N TYR A 13 -11.41 0.47 -2.39
CA TYR A 13 -12.25 1.55 -1.88
C TYR A 13 -11.43 2.53 -1.04
N ASP A 14 -12.02 3.68 -0.70
CA ASP A 14 -11.34 4.74 0.06
C ASP A 14 -10.84 4.28 1.44
N ASP A 15 -11.56 3.33 2.06
CA ASP A 15 -11.16 2.68 3.32
C ASP A 15 -10.04 1.63 3.15
N GLU A 16 -9.48 1.48 1.95
CA GLU A 16 -8.45 0.51 1.56
C GLU A 16 -8.89 -0.96 1.62
N SER A 17 -10.19 -1.22 1.75
CA SER A 17 -10.73 -2.56 1.45
C SER A 17 -10.57 -2.86 -0.04
N VAL A 18 -10.36 -4.13 -0.36
CA VAL A 18 -10.12 -4.57 -1.74
C VAL A 18 -11.11 -5.65 -2.14
N GLU A 19 -11.63 -5.54 -3.34
CA GLU A 19 -12.42 -6.56 -4.00
C GLU A 19 -11.69 -7.06 -5.25
N VAL A 20 -11.64 -8.37 -5.43
CA VAL A 20 -11.02 -9.02 -6.59
C VAL A 20 -12.03 -9.94 -7.23
N HIS A 21 -12.32 -9.73 -8.51
CA HIS A 21 -13.19 -10.60 -9.29
C HIS A 21 -12.36 -11.49 -10.20
N TYR A 22 -12.58 -12.80 -10.12
CA TYR A 22 -11.90 -13.78 -10.93
C TYR A 22 -12.78 -14.20 -12.13
N ARG A 23 -12.15 -14.52 -13.26
CA ARG A 23 -12.82 -14.94 -14.50
C ARG A 23 -13.65 -16.20 -14.35
N HIS A 24 -13.29 -17.06 -13.39
CA HIS A 24 -14.03 -18.27 -13.07
C HIS A 24 -15.24 -18.00 -12.15
N GLY A 25 -15.61 -16.74 -11.91
CA GLY A 25 -16.83 -16.36 -11.17
C GLY A 25 -16.68 -16.27 -9.66
N ALA A 26 -15.53 -16.63 -9.08
CA ALA A 26 -15.29 -16.36 -7.67
C ALA A 26 -14.95 -14.86 -7.46
N HIS A 27 -15.19 -14.36 -6.27
CA HIS A 27 -14.72 -13.04 -5.86
C HIS A 27 -14.19 -13.06 -4.43
N LEU A 28 -13.19 -12.23 -4.17
CA LEU A 28 -12.52 -12.11 -2.88
C LEU A 28 -12.67 -10.68 -2.38
N GLN A 29 -13.10 -10.53 -1.13
CA GLN A 29 -13.07 -9.26 -0.40
C GLN A 29 -11.99 -9.34 0.66
N LEU A 30 -11.16 -8.31 0.73
CA LEU A 30 -10.07 -8.16 1.68
C LEU A 30 -10.38 -6.94 2.55
N SER A 31 -10.30 -7.12 3.87
CA SER A 31 -10.52 -6.05 4.83
C SER A 31 -9.56 -4.86 4.64
N PRO A 32 -9.96 -3.65 5.06
CA PRO A 32 -9.11 -2.45 5.10
C PRO A 32 -7.71 -2.69 5.64
N CYS A 33 -7.57 -3.46 6.72
CA CYS A 33 -6.29 -3.73 7.36
C CYS A 33 -5.50 -4.89 6.72
N GLY A 34 -6.06 -5.57 5.73
CA GLY A 34 -5.48 -6.74 5.06
C GLY A 34 -5.49 -8.03 5.90
N SER A 35 -5.91 -8.00 7.17
CA SER A 35 -5.75 -9.13 8.11
C SER A 35 -6.83 -10.21 8.00
N GLU A 36 -7.98 -9.89 7.40
CA GLU A 36 -9.08 -10.82 7.14
C GLU A 36 -9.57 -10.69 5.71
N PHE A 37 -10.15 -11.78 5.20
CA PHE A 37 -10.80 -11.82 3.90
C PHE A 37 -12.03 -12.72 3.90
N VAL A 38 -12.90 -12.50 2.91
CA VAL A 38 -14.02 -13.35 2.55
C VAL A 38 -13.83 -13.76 1.09
N LEU A 39 -13.76 -15.06 0.83
CA LEU A 39 -13.79 -15.64 -0.51
C LEU A 39 -15.18 -16.22 -0.75
N VAL A 40 -15.83 -15.76 -1.81
CA VAL A 40 -17.08 -16.34 -2.32
C VAL A 40 -16.73 -17.15 -3.55
N LYS A 41 -17.02 -18.45 -3.51
CA LYS A 41 -16.73 -19.35 -4.64
C LYS A 41 -17.73 -19.13 -5.77
N ALA A 42 -17.33 -19.54 -6.97
CA ALA A 42 -18.21 -19.54 -8.12
C ALA A 42 -19.43 -20.42 -7.85
N THR A 43 -20.61 -19.96 -8.27
CA THR A 43 -21.83 -20.76 -8.23
C THR A 43 -21.68 -21.96 -9.16
N ASP A 44 -22.02 -23.15 -8.67
CA ASP A 44 -22.05 -24.36 -9.50
C ASP A 44 -23.17 -24.21 -10.55
N PRO A 45 -22.86 -24.22 -11.87
CA PRO A 45 -23.88 -24.14 -12.92
C PRO A 45 -24.89 -25.29 -12.88
N HIS A 46 -24.51 -26.42 -12.27
CA HIS A 46 -25.37 -27.59 -12.07
C HIS A 46 -25.95 -27.67 -10.65
N GLY A 47 -25.63 -26.71 -9.79
CA GLY A 47 -26.13 -26.62 -8.44
C GLY A 47 -27.61 -26.19 -8.41
N HIS A 48 -28.30 -26.57 -7.34
CA HIS A 48 -29.69 -26.16 -7.15
C HIS A 48 -29.77 -24.63 -6.98
N PRO A 49 -30.71 -23.90 -7.59
CA PRO A 49 -30.80 -22.43 -7.48
C PRO A 49 -30.92 -21.88 -6.05
N LEU A 50 -31.46 -22.68 -5.12
CA LEU A 50 -31.53 -22.36 -3.68
C LEU A 50 -30.29 -22.81 -2.87
N GLN A 51 -29.29 -23.40 -3.51
CA GLN A 51 -28.07 -23.80 -2.83
C GLN A 51 -27.29 -22.54 -2.43
N PRO A 52 -27.02 -22.35 -1.13
CA PRO A 52 -26.29 -21.17 -0.67
C PRO A 52 -24.90 -21.14 -1.30
N THR A 53 -24.48 -19.96 -1.75
CA THR A 53 -23.14 -19.78 -2.30
C THR A 53 -22.10 -20.17 -1.25
N GLU A 54 -21.13 -21.01 -1.63
CA GLU A 54 -20.08 -21.42 -0.70
C GLU A 54 -19.15 -20.24 -0.41
N ARG A 55 -18.95 -19.96 0.88
CA ARG A 55 -18.18 -18.82 1.37
C ARG A 55 -17.17 -19.25 2.42
N VAL A 56 -16.01 -18.61 2.38
CA VAL A 56 -14.93 -18.84 3.34
C VAL A 56 -14.48 -17.49 3.88
N ARG A 57 -14.65 -17.28 5.20
CA ARG A 57 -14.06 -16.15 5.92
C ARG A 57 -12.88 -16.63 6.75
N GLN A 58 -11.72 -16.04 6.56
CA GLN A 58 -10.50 -16.44 7.25
C GLN A 58 -9.59 -15.24 7.54
N ARG A 59 -8.69 -15.42 8.51
CA ARG A 59 -7.56 -14.50 8.71
C ARG A 59 -6.53 -14.75 7.61
N THR A 60 -6.07 -13.67 6.98
CA THR A 60 -5.17 -13.69 5.83
C THR A 60 -3.90 -14.50 6.08
N ARG A 61 -3.26 -14.33 7.23
CA ARG A 61 -2.03 -15.08 7.57
C ARG A 61 -2.19 -16.60 7.66
N PHE A 62 -3.42 -17.09 7.87
CA PHE A 62 -3.74 -18.52 7.98
C PHE A 62 -4.39 -19.07 6.70
N THR A 63 -4.33 -18.33 5.60
CA THR A 63 -4.85 -18.79 4.31
C THR A 63 -4.23 -20.12 3.92
N ILE A 64 -5.08 -21.10 3.61
CA ILE A 64 -4.64 -22.43 3.16
C ILE A 64 -3.95 -22.34 1.79
N SER A 65 -3.06 -23.29 1.51
CA SER A 65 -2.23 -23.32 0.28
C SER A 65 -3.04 -23.16 -1.01
N ALA A 66 -4.27 -23.69 -1.05
CA ALA A 66 -5.19 -23.59 -2.18
C ALA A 66 -5.51 -22.14 -2.60
N TYR A 67 -5.60 -21.20 -1.65
CA TYR A 67 -5.94 -19.80 -1.92
C TYR A 67 -4.73 -18.85 -1.80
N LYS A 68 -3.66 -19.34 -1.18
CA LYS A 68 -2.51 -18.53 -0.77
C LYS A 68 -1.75 -17.91 -1.95
N LYS A 69 -1.37 -18.73 -2.94
CA LYS A 69 -0.43 -18.30 -4.00
C LYS A 69 -1.06 -17.43 -5.09
N ALA A 70 -2.23 -17.79 -5.60
CA ALA A 70 -2.82 -17.09 -6.74
C ALA A 70 -3.80 -15.99 -6.31
N LEU A 71 -4.71 -16.28 -5.38
CA LEU A 71 -5.78 -15.36 -5.03
C LEU A 71 -5.30 -14.29 -4.04
N MET A 72 -4.80 -14.75 -2.88
CA MET A 72 -4.50 -13.86 -1.77
C MET A 72 -3.23 -13.02 -2.00
N ALA A 73 -2.17 -13.60 -2.57
CA ALA A 73 -0.96 -12.85 -2.88
C ALA A 73 -1.24 -11.70 -3.87
N THR A 74 -2.10 -11.94 -4.87
CA THR A 74 -2.52 -10.91 -5.83
C THR A 74 -3.33 -9.80 -5.15
N ALA A 75 -4.31 -10.16 -4.31
CA ALA A 75 -5.11 -9.18 -3.56
C ALA A 75 -4.24 -8.31 -2.63
N LEU A 76 -3.29 -8.93 -1.91
CA LEU A 76 -2.36 -8.20 -1.05
C LEU A 76 -1.38 -7.33 -1.82
N ALA A 77 -0.86 -7.80 -2.96
CA ALA A 77 0.02 -7.01 -3.81
C ALA A 77 -0.70 -5.77 -4.35
N PHE A 78 -1.94 -5.94 -4.83
CA PHE A 78 -2.79 -4.84 -5.27
C PHE A 78 -3.08 -3.87 -4.12
N ARG A 79 -3.46 -4.38 -2.93
CA ARG A 79 -3.68 -3.56 -1.75
C ARG A 79 -2.44 -2.75 -1.39
N ASN A 80 -1.30 -3.41 -1.21
CA ASN A 80 -0.08 -2.78 -0.73
C ASN A 80 0.50 -1.76 -1.73
N LYS A 81 0.15 -1.86 -3.02
CA LYS A 81 0.57 -0.91 -4.06
C LYS A 81 -0.09 0.47 -3.90
N TYR A 82 -1.32 0.54 -3.38
CA TYR A 82 -2.11 1.78 -3.33
C TYR A 82 -2.60 2.18 -1.93
N ALA A 83 -2.41 1.31 -0.94
CA ALA A 83 -2.69 1.59 0.46
C ALA A 83 -1.60 2.49 1.06
N SER A 84 -1.99 3.35 2.00
CA SER A 84 -1.10 4.19 2.82
C SER A 84 -0.09 3.34 3.59
N ARG A 85 -0.55 2.22 4.16
CA ARG A 85 0.29 1.28 4.92
C ARG A 85 0.16 -0.15 4.39
N PRO A 86 1.29 -0.85 4.20
CA PRO A 86 1.25 -2.22 3.70
C PRO A 86 0.88 -3.22 4.81
N TYR A 87 0.21 -4.31 4.45
CA TYR A 87 0.06 -5.49 5.31
C TYR A 87 1.01 -6.57 4.80
N LEU A 88 2.01 -6.93 5.62
CA LEU A 88 3.18 -7.75 5.23
C LEU A 88 3.33 -8.98 6.13
N PRO A 89 2.37 -9.92 6.14
CA PRO A 89 2.51 -11.18 6.84
C PRO A 89 3.67 -11.98 6.25
N GLY A 90 4.62 -12.39 7.11
CA GLY A 90 5.81 -13.10 6.66
C GLY A 90 5.48 -14.35 5.84
N GLU A 91 4.37 -15.03 6.13
CA GLU A 91 3.91 -16.21 5.41
C GLU A 91 3.75 -15.99 3.89
N PHE A 92 3.60 -14.75 3.43
CA PHE A 92 3.45 -14.37 2.01
C PHE A 92 4.74 -13.82 1.38
N ILE A 93 5.79 -13.58 2.17
CA ILE A 93 7.07 -13.08 1.68
C ILE A 93 8.02 -14.26 1.44
N SER A 94 8.45 -14.43 0.18
CA SER A 94 9.45 -15.43 -0.21
C SER A 94 10.75 -15.23 0.56
N ALA A 95 11.47 -16.33 0.83
CA ALA A 95 12.74 -16.29 1.56
C ALA A 95 13.75 -15.34 0.88
N ASP A 96 13.79 -15.32 -0.46
CA ASP A 96 14.70 -14.47 -1.25
C ASP A 96 14.41 -12.97 -1.09
N ASN A 97 13.16 -12.62 -0.77
CA ASN A 97 12.72 -11.24 -0.60
C ASN A 97 12.77 -10.79 0.87
N ARG A 98 13.17 -11.67 1.80
CA ARG A 98 13.32 -11.32 3.22
C ARG A 98 14.73 -10.85 3.49
N LYS A 99 14.83 -9.61 3.96
CA LYS A 99 16.05 -9.00 4.47
C LYS A 99 16.06 -9.16 5.98
N VAL A 100 17.15 -9.71 6.53
CA VAL A 100 17.35 -9.78 7.99
C VAL A 100 18.07 -8.50 8.42
N CYS A 101 17.40 -7.69 9.23
CA CYS A 101 17.96 -6.45 9.76
C CYS A 101 18.49 -6.70 11.17
N LYS A 102 19.81 -6.55 11.32
CA LYS A 102 20.47 -6.55 12.63
C LYS A 102 20.45 -5.12 13.17
N SER A 103 19.47 -4.79 14.00
CA SER A 103 19.54 -3.57 14.82
C SER A 103 19.35 -3.90 16.29
N VAL A 104 20.47 -3.85 17.01
CA VAL A 104 20.52 -3.72 18.47
C VAL A 104 19.90 -2.36 18.82
N LYS A 105 18.80 -2.36 19.59
CA LYS A 105 18.14 -1.15 20.10
C LYS A 105 17.81 -0.09 19.03
N GLN A 106 16.80 -0.37 18.22
CA GLN A 106 15.73 0.57 17.80
C GLN A 106 15.01 -0.08 16.62
N ASN A 107 13.70 0.13 16.57
CA ASN A 107 12.90 0.03 15.36
C ASN A 107 13.77 0.51 14.18
N ILE A 108 13.88 -0.23 13.06
CA ILE A 108 14.55 0.31 11.85
C ILE A 108 14.06 1.75 11.73
N ASP A 109 14.97 2.71 11.83
CA ASP A 109 14.58 4.12 11.83
C ASP A 109 13.74 4.32 10.57
N SER A 110 12.45 4.59 10.74
CA SER A 110 11.56 4.75 9.58
C SER A 110 11.96 5.99 8.80
N SER A 111 12.76 6.89 9.36
CA SER A 111 13.34 8.01 8.64
C SER A 111 14.33 7.54 7.58
N VAL A 112 14.27 8.10 6.39
CA VAL A 112 15.34 8.06 5.38
C VAL A 112 15.71 9.47 4.99
N LYS A 113 16.97 9.67 4.62
CA LYS A 113 17.45 10.97 4.15
C LYS A 113 17.63 10.96 2.64
N TRP A 114 17.10 11.99 1.99
CA TRP A 114 17.24 12.18 0.54
C TRP A 114 18.45 13.08 0.22
N PRO A 115 19.05 12.93 -0.99
CA PRO A 115 20.22 13.69 -1.37
C PRO A 115 19.93 15.19 -1.42
N GLU A 116 20.96 16.00 -1.17
CA GLU A 116 20.88 17.45 -1.36
C GLU A 116 20.72 17.77 -2.84
N TRP A 117 19.90 18.77 -3.13
CA TRP A 117 19.69 19.33 -4.46
C TRP A 117 21.00 19.60 -5.22
N SER A 118 21.98 20.20 -4.56
CA SER A 118 23.25 20.58 -5.18
C SER A 118 24.13 19.38 -5.56
N SER A 119 23.94 18.25 -4.87
CA SER A 119 24.75 17.04 -5.01
C SER A 119 24.06 15.97 -5.87
N TYR A 120 22.73 16.04 -5.98
CA TYR A 120 21.95 15.06 -6.69
C TYR A 120 22.24 15.10 -8.20
N LYS A 121 22.53 13.93 -8.75
CA LYS A 121 22.66 13.72 -10.19
C LYS A 121 21.58 12.74 -10.62
N PRO A 122 20.80 13.06 -11.66
CA PRO A 122 19.69 12.21 -12.07
C PRO A 122 20.21 10.88 -12.60
N GLU A 123 19.70 9.80 -12.03
CA GLU A 123 19.79 8.47 -12.63
C GLU A 123 18.62 8.30 -13.60
N PHE A 124 18.91 7.89 -14.83
CA PHE A 124 17.89 7.67 -15.84
C PHE A 124 17.58 6.19 -15.97
N GLY A 125 16.29 5.86 -15.84
CA GLY A 125 15.78 4.53 -16.13
C GLY A 125 15.81 4.22 -17.63
N PRO A 126 15.74 2.94 -18.01
CA PRO A 126 15.74 2.52 -19.41
C PRO A 126 14.54 3.06 -20.21
N GLY A 127 13.43 3.39 -19.55
CA GLY A 127 12.25 4.01 -20.15
C GLY A 127 12.28 5.55 -20.17
N GLY A 128 13.39 6.18 -19.78
CA GLY A 128 13.43 7.63 -19.60
C GLY A 128 12.89 8.10 -18.25
N ASP A 129 12.59 7.17 -17.34
CA ASP A 129 12.23 7.46 -15.95
C ASP A 129 13.36 8.22 -15.23
N ILE A 130 13.02 8.99 -14.21
CA ILE A 130 14.00 9.67 -13.36
C ILE A 130 13.98 9.05 -11.97
N VAL A 131 15.15 8.64 -11.50
CA VAL A 131 15.29 7.89 -10.25
C VAL A 131 16.01 8.73 -9.20
N VAL A 132 15.41 8.86 -8.02
CA VAL A 132 15.99 9.47 -6.83
C VAL A 132 16.13 8.38 -5.78
N ARG A 133 17.31 8.22 -5.18
CA ARG A 133 17.57 7.22 -4.12
C ARG A 133 17.86 7.93 -2.81
N SER A 134 17.38 7.38 -1.69
CA SER A 134 17.81 7.80 -0.36
C SER A 134 19.30 7.54 -0.19
N GLU A 135 19.98 8.32 0.63
CA GLU A 135 21.43 8.19 0.90
C GLU A 135 21.80 6.80 1.42
N GLU A 136 20.93 6.17 2.21
CA GLU A 136 21.15 4.84 2.77
C GLU A 136 20.70 3.70 1.84
N GLY A 137 20.18 4.02 0.65
CA GLY A 137 19.64 3.05 -0.30
C GLY A 137 18.42 2.26 0.18
N ARG A 138 17.71 2.75 1.20
CA ARG A 138 16.51 2.09 1.76
C ARG A 138 15.22 2.49 1.08
N ALA A 139 15.22 3.61 0.35
CA ALA A 139 14.10 4.08 -0.46
C ALA A 139 14.56 4.58 -1.84
N MET A 140 13.66 4.49 -2.80
CA MET A 140 13.86 4.93 -4.17
C MET A 140 12.55 5.48 -4.71
N LEU A 141 12.56 6.69 -5.26
CA LEU A 141 11.47 7.27 -6.03
C LEU A 141 11.80 7.18 -7.51
N THR A 142 10.83 6.76 -8.33
CA THR A 142 10.93 6.69 -9.79
C THR A 142 9.80 7.48 -10.42
N LEU A 143 10.12 8.61 -11.04
CA LEU A 143 9.18 9.44 -11.78
C LEU A 143 9.03 8.90 -13.20
N SER A 144 7.78 8.69 -13.63
CA SER A 144 7.45 8.22 -14.97
C SER A 144 7.87 9.23 -16.06
N PRO A 145 8.04 8.79 -17.32
CA PRO A 145 8.53 9.68 -18.38
C PRO A 145 7.51 10.75 -18.77
N SER A 146 6.20 10.49 -18.55
CA SER A 146 5.13 11.48 -18.71
C SER A 146 5.15 12.56 -17.64
N GLY A 147 5.81 12.33 -16.50
CA GLY A 147 5.87 13.28 -15.38
C GLY A 147 4.61 13.29 -14.49
N GLU A 148 3.62 12.43 -14.78
CA GLU A 148 2.29 12.49 -14.15
C GLU A 148 2.08 11.46 -13.03
N GLU A 149 2.89 10.41 -13.02
CA GLU A 149 2.85 9.36 -11.99
C GLU A 149 4.25 9.02 -11.52
N PHE A 150 4.36 8.53 -10.28
CA PHE A 150 5.61 8.06 -9.72
C PHE A 150 5.42 6.79 -8.89
N GLY A 151 6.43 5.93 -8.92
CA GLY A 151 6.55 4.78 -8.03
C GLY A 151 7.52 5.08 -6.90
N VAL A 152 7.28 4.47 -5.74
CA VAL A 152 8.26 4.45 -4.65
C VAL A 152 8.52 3.01 -4.24
N GLU A 153 9.79 2.67 -4.05
CA GLU A 153 10.22 1.40 -3.50
C GLU A 153 10.95 1.66 -2.18
N PHE A 154 10.55 1.00 -1.11
CA PHE A 154 11.20 1.20 0.20
C PHE A 154 11.26 -0.09 1.02
N THR A 155 12.23 -0.14 1.93
CA THR A 155 12.39 -1.24 2.87
C THR A 155 11.44 -1.07 4.05
N CYS A 156 10.57 -2.06 4.27
CA CYS A 156 9.56 -2.05 5.32
C CYS A 156 9.67 -3.30 6.21
N ASN A 157 9.50 -3.13 7.52
CA ASN A 157 9.41 -4.25 8.46
C ASN A 157 8.20 -5.13 8.16
N LEU A 158 8.33 -6.44 8.39
CA LEU A 158 7.18 -7.34 8.31
C LEU A 158 6.14 -7.01 9.38
N SER A 159 4.87 -7.32 9.11
CA SER A 159 3.79 -7.20 10.08
C SER A 159 4.09 -8.02 11.33
N GLN A 160 3.93 -7.39 12.51
CA GLN A 160 4.17 -8.02 13.81
C GLN A 160 2.90 -8.13 14.66
N PRO A 161 2.85 -9.03 15.67
CA PRO A 161 1.78 -9.06 16.67
C PRO A 161 1.76 -7.77 17.49
N GLN A 162 0.56 -7.29 17.86
CA GLN A 162 0.37 -6.00 18.54
C GLN A 162 1.13 -5.87 19.88
N HIS A 163 1.34 -6.98 20.62
CA HIS A 163 2.09 -6.98 21.88
C HIS A 163 3.58 -6.63 21.74
N GLN A 164 4.16 -6.79 20.54
CA GLN A 164 5.53 -6.35 20.27
C GLN A 164 5.59 -4.87 19.87
N THR A 165 4.50 -4.32 19.33
CA THR A 165 4.40 -2.91 18.94
C THR A 165 4.25 -1.98 20.15
N VAL A 166 3.51 -2.40 21.19
CA VAL A 166 3.24 -1.56 22.39
C VAL A 166 4.45 -1.46 23.34
N CYS A 167 5.29 -2.50 23.41
CA CYS A 167 6.52 -2.46 24.21
C CYS A 167 7.54 -1.42 23.71
N SER A 168 7.36 -0.89 22.50
CA SER A 168 8.25 0.09 21.87
C SER A 168 7.79 1.55 22.03
N LEU A 169 6.53 1.81 22.43
CA LEU A 169 5.98 3.16 22.53
C LEU A 169 5.91 3.70 23.98
N ASN A 170 5.88 2.82 24.99
CA ASN A 170 5.70 3.23 26.38
C ASN A 170 6.89 2.85 27.26
N LYS A 171 7.98 3.60 27.15
CA LYS A 171 8.96 3.77 28.23
C LYS A 171 9.36 5.24 28.37
N THR A 172 8.37 6.08 28.64
CA THR A 172 8.60 7.26 29.47
C THR A 172 8.28 6.93 30.91
N ASP A 173 9.18 7.38 31.76
CA ASP A 173 9.33 7.09 33.18
C ASP A 173 8.03 7.16 33.99
N GLY A 174 7.82 6.19 34.88
CA GLY A 174 6.59 6.13 35.69
C GLY A 174 6.39 4.79 36.39
N SER A 175 7.17 4.56 37.45
CA SER A 175 6.99 3.47 38.40
C SER A 175 5.56 3.42 38.95
N LEU A 176 4.77 2.42 38.56
CA LEU A 176 3.61 1.97 39.32
C LEU A 176 3.56 0.45 39.34
N LYS A 177 3.82 -0.09 40.52
CA LYS A 177 3.72 -1.51 40.89
C LYS A 177 2.31 -2.02 40.61
N SER A 178 2.13 -2.85 39.58
CA SER A 178 0.90 -3.60 39.39
C SER A 178 0.88 -4.82 40.33
N ARG A 179 0.14 -4.64 41.42
CA ARG A 179 -0.29 -5.66 42.39
C ARG A 179 -1.07 -6.76 41.66
N HIS A 180 -0.55 -7.99 41.71
CA HIS A 180 -1.32 -9.17 41.35
C HIS A 180 -2.56 -9.28 42.23
N GLN A 181 -3.74 -9.29 41.63
CA GLN A 181 -4.95 -9.88 42.19
C GLN A 181 -5.54 -10.84 41.16
N ALA A 182 -5.19 -12.11 41.34
CA ALA A 182 -5.97 -13.21 40.84
C ALA A 182 -7.27 -13.29 41.67
N ASN A 183 -8.42 -13.25 41.01
CA ASN A 183 -9.70 -13.59 41.62
C ASN A 183 -10.31 -14.72 40.81
N SER A 184 -10.11 -15.94 41.30
CA SER A 184 -10.95 -17.10 41.01
C SER A 184 -11.13 -17.85 42.32
N GLN A 185 -12.21 -17.50 43.02
CA GLN A 185 -12.90 -18.37 43.98
C GLN A 185 -13.45 -19.58 43.20
N ASN A 186 -13.64 -20.77 43.74
CA ASN A 186 -13.30 -21.45 44.98
C ASN A 186 -13.94 -22.82 44.76
N ASP A 187 -13.22 -23.94 44.91
CA ASP A 187 -13.87 -25.17 45.36
C ASP A 187 -12.88 -26.17 45.95
N GLN A 188 -13.32 -26.72 47.09
CA GLN A 188 -12.57 -27.41 48.12
C GLN A 188 -12.25 -28.88 47.76
N ARG A 189 -11.10 -29.40 48.25
CA ARG A 189 -11.04 -30.36 49.38
C ARG A 189 -9.65 -31.02 49.59
N HIS A 190 -9.19 -30.88 50.84
CA HIS A 190 -8.50 -31.85 51.72
C HIS A 190 -7.04 -32.34 51.51
N LEU A 191 -6.23 -31.92 52.50
CA LEU A 191 -5.34 -32.70 53.42
C LEU A 191 -4.16 -33.51 52.87
N GLY A 192 -2.95 -33.14 53.32
CA GLY A 192 -2.00 -34.15 53.82
C GLY A 192 -0.49 -33.88 53.63
N LYS A 193 0.12 -33.40 54.72
CA LYS A 193 1.48 -33.72 55.24
C LYS A 193 2.74 -33.10 54.61
N GLU A 194 3.41 -32.38 55.50
CA GLU A 194 4.83 -32.04 55.54
C GLU A 194 5.74 -33.27 55.50
N SER A 195 6.92 -33.14 54.88
CA SER A 195 8.18 -33.65 55.44
C SER A 195 9.35 -33.05 54.67
N ALA A 196 10.23 -32.39 55.43
CA ALA A 196 11.54 -31.94 55.01
C ALA A 196 12.42 -33.10 54.50
N ASN A 197 13.29 -32.80 53.54
CA ASN A 197 14.70 -33.14 53.72
C ASN A 197 15.61 -32.28 52.83
N THR A 198 16.49 -31.58 53.53
CA THR A 198 17.71 -30.90 53.10
C THR A 198 18.64 -31.81 52.32
N ASN A 199 19.20 -31.30 51.21
CA ASN A 199 20.60 -31.54 50.91
C ASN A 199 21.17 -30.34 50.13
N SER A 200 21.98 -29.57 50.86
CA SER A 200 22.79 -28.48 50.37
C SER A 200 24.01 -29.03 49.64
N PHE A 201 24.17 -28.68 48.36
CA PHE A 201 25.49 -28.57 47.74
C PHE A 201 25.61 -27.17 47.15
N SER A 202 26.44 -26.37 47.81
CA SER A 202 26.95 -25.10 47.33
C SER A 202 27.97 -25.37 46.22
N SER A 203 27.76 -24.78 45.05
CA SER A 203 28.85 -24.51 44.11
C SER A 203 28.73 -23.08 43.61
N HIS A 204 29.84 -22.37 43.78
CA HIS A 204 30.03 -20.96 43.53
C HIS A 204 30.21 -20.64 42.02
N LEU A 205 29.53 -19.56 41.58
CA LEU A 205 29.84 -18.63 40.47
C LEU A 205 29.77 -19.11 38.99
N PRO A 206 29.63 -18.19 38.00
CA PRO A 206 29.57 -16.73 38.09
C PRO A 206 28.29 -16.10 37.50
N SER A 207 28.06 -14.86 37.92
CA SER A 207 27.20 -13.87 37.27
C SER A 207 27.49 -13.75 35.77
N THR A 208 26.67 -14.39 34.95
CA THR A 208 26.59 -14.11 33.52
C THR A 208 25.59 -12.98 33.30
N THR A 209 26.13 -11.87 32.83
CA THR A 209 25.42 -10.74 32.25
C THR A 209 24.27 -11.27 31.37
N GLN A 210 23.02 -11.02 31.76
CA GLN A 210 21.87 -11.26 30.90
C GLN A 210 22.00 -10.35 29.68
N GLN A 211 22.64 -10.83 28.62
CA GLN A 211 22.42 -10.29 27.28
C GLN A 211 20.96 -10.58 26.95
N GLN A 212 20.13 -9.54 26.90
CA GLN A 212 18.80 -9.66 26.32
C GLN A 212 18.96 -10.21 24.90
N PRO A 213 18.08 -11.12 24.46
CA PRO A 213 18.17 -11.68 23.12
C PRO A 213 18.11 -10.54 22.09
N GLU A 214 19.13 -10.43 21.24
CA GLU A 214 19.11 -9.53 20.09
C GLU A 214 17.86 -9.83 19.26
N GLN A 215 16.90 -8.91 19.29
CA GLN A 215 15.66 -9.08 18.55
C GLN A 215 15.93 -8.84 17.07
N MET A 216 16.03 -9.93 16.29
CA MET A 216 16.20 -9.85 14.84
C MET A 216 14.88 -9.40 14.20
N TYR A 217 14.93 -8.32 13.42
CA TYR A 217 13.80 -7.84 12.64
C TYR A 217 13.91 -8.35 11.21
N GLN A 218 12.79 -8.76 10.63
CA GLN A 218 12.70 -9.11 9.21
C GLN A 218 12.01 -7.96 8.47
N ALA A 219 12.54 -7.64 7.29
CA ALA A 219 12.03 -6.62 6.41
C ALA A 219 11.92 -7.13 4.96
N THR A 220 11.20 -6.40 4.12
CA THR A 220 11.09 -6.66 2.69
C THR A 220 10.96 -5.34 1.93
N THR A 221 11.11 -5.38 0.61
CA THR A 221 10.88 -4.20 -0.23
C THR A 221 9.40 -4.11 -0.57
N VAL A 222 8.82 -2.92 -0.43
CA VAL A 222 7.44 -2.59 -0.81
C VAL A 222 7.50 -1.61 -1.97
N ALA A 223 6.65 -1.82 -2.98
CA ALA A 223 6.47 -0.89 -4.09
C ALA A 223 5.07 -0.27 -4.00
N GLN A 224 5.00 1.06 -3.92
CA GLN A 224 3.76 1.84 -3.98
C GLN A 224 3.73 2.69 -5.24
N HIS A 225 2.53 3.08 -5.65
CA HIS A 225 2.30 3.83 -6.87
C HIS A 225 1.39 5.04 -6.60
N HIS A 226 1.82 6.20 -7.06
CA HIS A 226 1.25 7.49 -6.69
C HIS A 226 1.00 8.38 -7.91
N SER A 227 0.04 9.28 -7.74
CA SER A 227 -0.21 10.38 -8.68
C SER A 227 0.69 11.57 -8.34
N CYS A 228 1.22 12.26 -9.34
CA CYS A 228 1.86 13.56 -9.15
C CYS A 228 0.85 14.69 -8.87
N PHE A 229 -0.46 14.45 -9.08
CA PHE A 229 -1.53 15.42 -8.81
C PHE A 229 -1.97 15.44 -7.34
N ALA A 230 -1.83 14.31 -6.64
CA ALA A 230 -2.18 14.17 -5.22
C ALA A 230 -1.00 13.55 -4.45
N VAL A 231 -0.01 14.39 -4.13
CA VAL A 231 1.26 13.95 -3.56
C VAL A 231 1.15 13.82 -2.04
N ASP A 232 1.55 12.65 -1.51
CA ASP A 232 1.73 12.46 -0.07
C ASP A 232 2.95 13.28 0.41
N PRO A 233 2.84 14.06 1.50
CA PRO A 233 3.94 14.86 2.02
C PRO A 233 5.23 14.08 2.27
N THR A 234 5.13 12.78 2.59
CA THR A 234 6.28 11.87 2.76
C THR A 234 7.17 11.80 1.52
N TRP A 235 6.61 12.03 0.32
CA TRP A 235 7.34 11.92 -0.95
C TRP A 235 7.53 13.27 -1.66
N ALA A 236 7.12 14.38 -1.03
CA ALA A 236 7.13 15.70 -1.65
C ALA A 236 8.53 16.14 -2.08
N TYR A 237 9.50 16.07 -1.17
CA TYR A 237 10.90 16.44 -1.43
C TYR A 237 11.59 15.57 -2.52
N PRO A 238 11.60 14.23 -2.43
CA PRO A 238 12.21 13.42 -3.50
C PRO A 238 11.49 13.59 -4.84
N LEU A 239 10.18 13.86 -4.85
CA LEU A 239 9.46 14.15 -6.08
C LEU A 239 9.88 15.50 -6.67
N SER A 240 10.11 16.54 -5.87
CA SER A 240 10.57 17.83 -6.38
C SER A 240 11.95 17.74 -7.03
N LEU A 241 12.86 16.94 -6.46
CA LEU A 241 14.16 16.61 -7.10
C LEU A 241 13.95 15.99 -8.50
N ALA A 242 13.10 14.96 -8.59
CA ALA A 242 12.82 14.30 -9.87
C ALA A 242 12.16 15.24 -10.89
N ARG A 243 11.17 16.04 -10.46
CA ARG A 243 10.44 16.99 -11.31
C ARG A 243 11.34 18.09 -11.85
N HIS A 244 12.34 18.54 -11.10
CA HIS A 244 13.28 19.54 -11.59
C HIS A 244 14.10 19.04 -12.78
N HIS A 245 14.63 17.82 -12.70
CA HIS A 245 15.37 17.23 -13.80
C HIS A 245 14.45 16.87 -14.97
N TRP A 246 13.21 16.46 -14.67
CA TRP A 246 12.20 16.24 -15.69
C TRP A 246 11.93 17.52 -16.48
N THR A 247 11.56 18.62 -15.80
CA THR A 247 11.32 19.96 -16.39
C THR A 247 12.52 20.50 -17.15
N SER A 248 13.73 20.40 -16.59
CA SER A 248 14.97 20.83 -17.27
C SER A 248 15.21 20.06 -18.58
N ARG A 249 14.88 18.76 -18.65
CA ARG A 249 14.92 18.01 -19.92
C ARG A 249 13.89 18.48 -20.92
N LEU A 250 12.77 19.04 -20.47
CA LEU A 250 11.76 19.59 -21.36
C LEU A 250 12.29 20.86 -22.05
N SER A 251 12.88 21.76 -21.27
CA SER A 251 13.38 23.05 -21.76
C SER A 251 14.61 22.92 -22.66
N ASN A 252 15.53 22.00 -22.36
CA ASN A 252 16.73 21.78 -23.16
C ASN A 252 16.46 21.08 -24.52
N SER A 253 15.22 20.65 -24.76
CA SER A 253 14.78 19.99 -25.99
C SER A 253 14.06 20.95 -26.95
N GLU A 254 13.76 22.18 -26.55
CA GLU A 254 13.09 23.19 -27.39
C GLU A 254 14.11 24.09 -28.10
N ASP A 255 14.94 23.51 -28.96
CA ASP A 255 15.52 24.25 -30.08
C ASP A 255 14.50 24.26 -31.21
N THR A 256 13.57 25.23 -31.21
CA THR A 256 13.06 25.98 -32.38
C THR A 256 11.91 26.88 -31.95
N LYS A 257 12.06 28.18 -32.24
CA LYS A 257 11.10 29.28 -32.08
C LYS A 257 9.67 28.88 -32.48
N PHE A 258 8.67 29.17 -31.65
CA PHE A 258 7.56 30.09 -31.93
C PHE A 258 6.56 30.17 -30.75
N GLU A 259 6.29 31.42 -30.36
CA GLU A 259 5.14 32.07 -29.70
C GLU A 259 4.35 31.50 -28.49
N GLU A 260 4.24 32.42 -27.52
CA GLU A 260 3.33 32.60 -26.38
C GLU A 260 2.89 31.41 -25.50
N PRO A 261 3.23 31.43 -24.19
CA PRO A 261 2.71 30.46 -23.25
C PRO A 261 1.24 30.76 -22.94
N SER A 262 0.37 29.87 -23.39
CA SER A 262 -1.02 29.82 -22.94
C SER A 262 -1.05 29.60 -21.43
N LYS A 263 -1.38 30.66 -20.69
CA LYS A 263 -1.57 30.66 -19.25
C LYS A 263 -2.81 29.83 -18.87
N SER A 264 -2.66 28.54 -18.61
CA SER A 264 -3.58 27.81 -17.73
C SER A 264 -2.92 27.69 -16.35
N ARG A 265 -3.45 28.46 -15.40
CA ARG A 265 -2.97 28.57 -14.02
C ARG A 265 -3.55 27.47 -13.13
N GLN A 266 -2.79 27.21 -12.04
CA GLN A 266 -3.04 26.39 -10.84
C GLN A 266 -2.67 24.91 -10.99
N ALA A 267 -1.58 24.37 -10.43
CA ALA A 267 -0.69 24.81 -9.36
C ALA A 267 0.78 24.45 -9.70
N ASP A 268 1.45 25.32 -10.45
CA ASP A 268 2.87 25.56 -10.19
C ASP A 268 2.91 26.49 -8.97
N ASP A 269 2.69 25.90 -7.80
CA ASP A 269 3.40 26.42 -6.64
C ASP A 269 4.85 26.18 -7.02
N GLU A 270 5.56 27.26 -7.35
CA GLU A 270 7.00 27.28 -7.55
C GLU A 270 7.57 26.78 -6.22
N MET A 271 7.63 25.45 -6.09
CA MET A 271 8.05 24.76 -4.89
C MET A 271 9.49 25.21 -4.76
N ASN A 272 9.70 26.19 -3.89
CA ASN A 272 10.95 26.89 -3.74
C ASN A 272 11.90 25.83 -3.18
N ILE A 273 12.58 25.11 -4.06
CA ILE A 273 13.43 23.99 -3.67
C ILE A 273 14.61 24.60 -2.96
N SER A 274 14.45 24.63 -1.66
CA SER A 274 15.28 25.35 -0.73
C SER A 274 15.51 24.37 0.40
N ASP A 275 16.54 23.54 0.24
CA ASP A 275 17.07 22.62 1.25
C ASP A 275 17.72 23.39 2.43
N LYS A 276 17.25 24.61 2.72
CA LYS A 276 17.78 25.49 3.77
C LYS A 276 17.73 24.83 5.14
N ASN A 277 16.80 23.88 5.33
CA ASN A 277 16.69 23.08 6.54
C ASN A 277 16.96 21.60 6.22
N ASP A 278 17.88 21.00 6.97
CA ASP A 278 18.27 19.59 6.80
C ASP A 278 17.10 18.62 7.00
N THR A 279 16.09 19.02 7.79
CA THR A 279 14.89 18.25 8.10
C THR A 279 13.92 18.08 6.92
N ASP A 280 13.97 18.99 5.93
CA ASP A 280 13.05 18.93 4.78
C ASP A 280 13.37 17.76 3.84
N ARG A 281 14.57 17.19 4.02
CA ARG A 281 15.11 16.05 3.27
C ARG A 281 14.80 14.71 3.93
N ASP A 282 14.23 14.71 5.12
CA ASP A 282 13.91 13.51 5.86
C ASP A 282 12.49 13.03 5.50
N SER A 283 12.31 11.73 5.33
CA SER A 283 11.00 11.14 5.05
C SER A 283 10.74 9.94 5.94
N GLN A 284 9.56 9.89 6.54
CA GLN A 284 9.14 8.77 7.38
C GLN A 284 8.50 7.68 6.52
N LEU A 285 9.21 6.57 6.34
CA LEU A 285 8.75 5.43 5.58
C LEU A 285 7.49 4.79 6.18
N PRO A 286 6.51 4.39 5.35
CA PRO A 286 5.31 3.70 5.82
C PRO A 286 5.64 2.43 6.60
N GLN A 287 5.05 2.31 7.79
CA GLN A 287 5.18 1.11 8.61
C GLN A 287 4.09 0.09 8.29
N ALA A 288 4.46 -1.20 8.31
CA ALA A 288 3.50 -2.27 8.11
C ALA A 288 2.39 -2.25 9.17
N LEU A 289 1.19 -2.68 8.78
CA LEU A 289 0.05 -2.89 9.66
C LEU A 289 0.31 -4.11 10.58
N PRO A 290 -0.27 -4.13 11.79
CA PRO A 290 -0.12 -5.26 12.71
C PRO A 290 -0.77 -6.53 12.14
N LEU A 291 -0.26 -7.70 12.53
CA LEU A 291 -0.81 -9.00 12.09
C LEU A 291 -2.26 -9.22 12.55
N THR A 292 -2.63 -8.59 13.66
CA THR A 292 -3.95 -8.69 14.29
C THR A 292 -4.66 -7.36 14.19
N CYS A 293 -5.87 -7.36 13.61
CA CYS A 293 -6.74 -6.19 13.64
C CYS A 293 -7.29 -5.98 15.07
N PRO A 294 -7.22 -4.76 15.62
CA PRO A 294 -7.83 -4.45 16.92
C PRO A 294 -9.37 -4.36 16.86
N SER A 295 -9.94 -4.28 15.66
CA SER A 295 -11.35 -3.95 15.44
C SER A 295 -11.98 -4.75 14.30
N PRO A 296 -11.86 -6.10 14.28
CA PRO A 296 -12.34 -6.93 13.17
C PRO A 296 -13.87 -6.94 13.01
N HIS A 297 -14.60 -6.50 14.04
CA HIS A 297 -16.05 -6.37 14.01
C HIS A 297 -16.52 -5.13 13.21
N TRP A 298 -15.62 -4.19 12.89
CA TRP A 298 -15.92 -3.04 12.04
C TRP A 298 -15.71 -3.31 10.56
N HIS A 299 -15.17 -4.48 10.20
CA HIS A 299 -15.02 -4.87 8.80
C HIS A 299 -16.40 -5.09 8.17
N ARG A 300 -16.67 -4.36 7.08
CA ARG A 300 -17.88 -4.50 6.27
C ARG A 300 -17.63 -5.51 5.16
N TRP A 301 -18.62 -6.35 4.89
CA TRP A 301 -18.56 -7.38 3.86
C TRP A 301 -19.81 -7.26 2.99
N LYS A 302 -19.63 -7.05 1.68
CA LYS A 302 -20.71 -6.94 0.71
C LYS A 302 -21.16 -8.34 0.32
N ILE A 303 -22.10 -8.89 1.07
CA ILE A 303 -22.60 -10.24 0.86
C ILE A 303 -24.00 -10.12 0.28
N LYS A 304 -24.15 -10.31 -1.04
CA LYS A 304 -25.47 -10.37 -1.67
C LYS A 304 -26.01 -11.80 -1.56
N ASP A 305 -27.04 -11.99 -0.74
CA ASP A 305 -27.81 -13.23 -0.68
C ASP A 305 -28.93 -13.16 -1.71
N SER A 306 -28.84 -14.00 -2.74
CA SER A 306 -29.77 -14.04 -3.87
C SER A 306 -31.13 -14.60 -3.47
N LEU A 307 -32.00 -13.80 -2.84
CA LEU A 307 -33.41 -14.18 -2.62
C LEU A 307 -34.45 -13.07 -2.81
N VAL A 308 -34.07 -11.85 -3.19
CA VAL A 308 -35.07 -10.82 -3.53
C VAL A 308 -34.58 -10.01 -4.74
N GLU A 309 -35.35 -10.05 -5.83
CA GLU A 309 -35.34 -9.00 -6.84
C GLU A 309 -35.80 -7.72 -6.14
N GLU A 310 -34.89 -6.85 -5.75
CA GLU A 310 -35.28 -5.51 -5.32
C GLU A 310 -34.22 -4.49 -5.75
N GLU A 311 -34.68 -3.67 -6.68
CA GLU A 311 -34.39 -2.27 -6.94
C GLU A 311 -32.91 -1.82 -7.05
N MET A 312 -32.69 -1.01 -8.09
CA MET A 312 -31.44 -0.38 -8.52
C MET A 312 -30.88 0.66 -7.50
N SER A 313 -31.21 0.51 -6.22
CA SER A 313 -31.03 1.48 -5.14
C SER A 313 -29.89 1.14 -4.16
N ASP A 314 -29.24 -0.02 -4.30
CA ASP A 314 -28.18 -0.48 -3.39
C ASP A 314 -26.77 -0.36 -4.01
N LEU A 315 -26.53 0.74 -4.74
CA LEU A 315 -25.18 1.10 -5.14
C LEU A 315 -24.38 1.37 -3.87
N SER A 316 -23.28 0.63 -3.66
CA SER A 316 -22.48 0.79 -2.45
C SER A 316 -22.06 2.25 -2.30
N THR A 317 -22.42 2.88 -1.18
CA THR A 317 -22.05 4.25 -0.82
C THR A 317 -20.54 4.44 -0.62
N GLU A 318 -19.77 3.36 -0.71
CA GLU A 318 -18.32 3.36 -0.59
C GLU A 318 -17.67 3.90 -1.86
N LEU A 319 -16.93 4.99 -1.69
CA LEU A 319 -16.20 5.65 -2.77
C LEU A 319 -15.06 4.74 -3.23
N VAL A 320 -14.99 4.51 -4.54
CA VAL A 320 -13.88 3.79 -5.17
C VAL A 320 -12.65 4.70 -5.15
N LYS A 321 -11.49 4.14 -4.78
CA LYS A 321 -10.19 4.81 -4.83
C LYS A 321 -9.39 4.38 -6.06
N ILE A 322 -9.33 3.07 -6.32
CA ILE A 322 -8.63 2.48 -7.46
C ILE A 322 -9.50 1.41 -8.09
N LEU A 323 -9.59 1.38 -9.41
CA LEU A 323 -10.13 0.28 -10.19
C LEU A 323 -9.05 -0.20 -11.16
N TRP A 324 -8.81 -1.50 -11.22
CA TRP A 324 -7.99 -2.11 -12.26
C TRP A 324 -8.86 -3.07 -13.06
N CYS A 325 -8.83 -2.96 -14.38
CA CYS A 325 -9.52 -3.88 -15.27
C CYS A 325 -8.77 -3.99 -16.60
N GLN A 326 -8.52 -5.23 -17.05
CA GLN A 326 -7.91 -5.52 -18.36
C GLN A 326 -6.59 -4.76 -18.63
N GLY A 327 -5.76 -4.57 -17.60
CA GLY A 327 -4.48 -3.87 -17.72
C GLY A 327 -4.55 -2.36 -17.50
N VAL A 328 -5.74 -1.76 -17.54
CA VAL A 328 -5.95 -0.33 -17.30
C VAL A 328 -6.20 -0.07 -15.81
N THR A 329 -5.53 0.94 -15.27
CA THR A 329 -5.76 1.43 -13.90
C THR A 329 -6.54 2.74 -13.96
N TYR A 330 -7.61 2.83 -13.18
CA TYR A 330 -8.38 4.04 -12.93
C TYR A 330 -8.16 4.43 -11.48
N ARG A 331 -7.83 5.69 -11.23
CA ARG A 331 -7.66 6.26 -9.89
C ARG A 331 -8.63 7.41 -9.72
N ILE A 332 -9.37 7.40 -8.63
CA ILE A 332 -10.23 8.51 -8.24
C ILE A 332 -9.51 9.26 -7.12
N LEU A 333 -9.14 10.50 -7.42
CA LEU A 333 -8.49 11.41 -6.49
C LEU A 333 -9.57 12.23 -5.79
N SER A 334 -9.81 11.90 -4.52
CA SER A 334 -10.71 12.65 -3.66
C SER A 334 -10.10 14.04 -3.36
N GLY A 335 -10.89 15.09 -3.54
CA GLY A 335 -10.53 16.48 -3.29
C GLY A 335 -11.79 17.34 -3.29
N GLU A 336 -11.66 18.67 -3.22
CA GLU A 336 -12.82 19.58 -3.36
C GLU A 336 -13.59 19.31 -4.65
N ILE A 337 -12.85 18.97 -5.72
CA ILE A 337 -13.40 18.50 -6.98
C ILE A 337 -12.71 17.17 -7.29
N PRO A 338 -13.45 16.05 -7.33
CA PRO A 338 -12.85 14.75 -7.59
C PRO A 338 -12.31 14.69 -9.02
N VAL A 339 -11.15 14.05 -9.17
CA VAL A 339 -10.48 13.87 -10.46
C VAL A 339 -10.31 12.39 -10.74
N VAL A 340 -10.58 11.98 -11.98
CA VAL A 340 -10.33 10.63 -12.47
C VAL A 340 -9.04 10.63 -13.29
N GLU A 341 -8.10 9.78 -12.91
CA GLU A 341 -6.90 9.46 -13.67
C GLU A 341 -7.01 8.05 -14.25
N VAL A 342 -6.57 7.88 -15.49
CA VAL A 342 -6.55 6.61 -16.20
C VAL A 342 -5.14 6.37 -16.69
N SER A 343 -4.55 5.26 -16.26
CA SER A 343 -3.23 4.78 -16.69
C SER A 343 -3.44 3.54 -17.57
N PRO A 344 -3.29 3.65 -18.90
CA PRO A 344 -3.48 2.54 -19.84
C PRO A 344 -2.41 1.45 -19.74
N GLY A 345 -1.27 1.77 -19.12
CA GLY A 345 -0.13 0.85 -18.95
C GLY A 345 1.01 1.04 -19.95
N ASP A 346 0.91 2.03 -20.84
CA ASP A 346 1.92 2.43 -21.82
C ASP A 346 2.81 3.60 -21.34
N GLY A 347 2.67 4.02 -20.08
CA GLY A 347 3.37 5.15 -19.48
C GLY A 347 2.69 6.51 -19.68
N SER A 348 1.58 6.55 -20.42
CA SER A 348 0.72 7.73 -20.51
C SER A 348 -0.30 7.79 -19.37
N VAL A 349 -0.84 8.99 -19.14
CA VAL A 349 -1.90 9.23 -18.14
C VAL A 349 -2.96 10.12 -18.76
N ILE A 350 -4.23 9.73 -18.61
CA ILE A 350 -5.38 10.53 -19.02
C ILE A 350 -6.08 11.03 -17.77
N ARG A 351 -6.24 12.34 -17.62
CA ARG A 351 -6.83 12.96 -16.43
C ARG A 351 -8.06 13.78 -16.78
N SER A 352 -9.15 13.61 -16.02
CA SER A 352 -10.34 14.44 -16.16
C SER A 352 -10.06 15.87 -15.69
N ASN A 353 -10.58 16.85 -16.42
CA ASN A 353 -10.59 18.23 -15.96
C ASN A 353 -11.70 18.37 -14.91
N GLY A 354 -11.38 18.36 -13.61
CA GLY A 354 -12.34 18.13 -12.53
C GLY A 354 -13.64 18.94 -12.61
N VAL A 355 -13.58 20.21 -13.03
CA VAL A 355 -14.75 21.11 -13.18
C VAL A 355 -15.62 20.72 -14.39
N LEU A 356 -15.00 20.18 -15.44
CA LEU A 356 -15.61 19.82 -16.71
C LEU A 356 -15.59 18.30 -16.87
N ASN A 357 -16.62 17.64 -16.38
CA ASN A 357 -16.75 16.17 -16.37
C ASN A 357 -16.68 15.48 -17.75
N SER A 358 -16.68 16.24 -18.86
CA SER A 358 -16.57 15.73 -20.22
C SER A 358 -15.19 15.95 -20.86
N TYR A 359 -14.26 16.66 -20.23
CA TYR A 359 -12.94 16.94 -20.82
C TYR A 359 -11.83 16.17 -20.11
N PHE A 360 -10.91 15.63 -20.91
CA PHE A 360 -9.79 14.84 -20.42
C PHE A 360 -8.49 15.29 -21.10
N THR A 361 -7.42 15.44 -20.32
CA THR A 361 -6.08 15.72 -20.84
C THR A 361 -5.26 14.44 -20.84
N HIS A 362 -4.68 14.09 -21.98
CA HIS A 362 -3.83 12.91 -22.17
C HIS A 362 -2.36 13.33 -22.21
N HIS A 363 -1.65 13.01 -21.14
CA HIS A 363 -0.23 13.26 -20.96
C HIS A 363 0.58 12.06 -21.47
N LYS A 364 1.26 12.23 -22.61
CA LYS A 364 2.03 11.18 -23.29
C LYS A 364 3.52 11.27 -22.95
N PRO A 365 4.22 10.12 -22.79
CA PRO A 365 5.67 10.11 -22.66
C PRO A 365 6.34 10.54 -23.98
N ARG A 366 7.43 11.32 -23.90
CA ARG A 366 8.09 11.94 -25.07
C ARG A 366 8.93 10.98 -25.94
N LEU A 367 8.85 9.67 -25.73
CA LEU A 367 9.84 8.73 -26.27
C LEU A 367 9.84 8.62 -27.81
N HIS A 368 8.76 9.00 -28.52
CA HIS A 368 8.66 8.69 -29.97
C HIS A 368 7.89 9.68 -30.89
N SER A 369 7.50 10.89 -30.49
CA SER A 369 6.73 11.76 -31.39
C SER A 369 6.99 13.27 -31.22
N GLU A 370 7.08 13.99 -32.34
CA GLU A 370 7.03 15.46 -32.45
C GLU A 370 5.62 16.02 -32.13
N GLU A 371 4.61 15.16 -31.98
CA GLU A 371 3.23 15.54 -31.70
C GLU A 371 3.04 15.82 -30.20
N GLY A 372 2.29 16.89 -29.90
CA GLY A 372 2.18 17.51 -28.58
C GLY A 372 2.03 16.53 -27.40
N ARG A 373 2.75 16.82 -26.31
CA ARG A 373 2.74 16.04 -25.06
C ARG A 373 1.37 15.85 -24.44
N GLU A 374 0.48 16.79 -24.74
CA GLU A 374 -0.87 16.84 -24.20
C GLU A 374 -1.86 16.83 -25.35
N THR A 375 -2.78 15.87 -25.33
CA THR A 375 -3.93 15.84 -26.21
C THR A 375 -5.18 16.00 -25.37
N MET A 376 -6.04 16.97 -25.68
CA MET A 376 -7.31 17.15 -24.99
C MET A 376 -8.42 16.37 -25.72
N TYR A 377 -9.14 15.54 -24.98
CA TYR A 377 -10.31 14.80 -25.44
C TYR A 377 -11.58 15.40 -24.84
N HIS A 378 -12.65 15.37 -25.63
CA HIS A 378 -14.01 15.67 -25.17
C HIS A 378 -14.88 14.41 -25.32
N LEU A 379 -15.45 13.96 -24.22
CA LEU A 379 -16.36 12.83 -24.16
C LEU A 379 -17.78 13.31 -24.50
N SER A 380 -18.19 13.13 -25.76
CA SER A 380 -19.50 13.56 -26.26
C SER A 380 -20.61 12.54 -26.00
N SER A 381 -20.29 11.26 -25.85
CA SER A 381 -21.25 10.18 -25.64
C SER A 381 -20.58 8.91 -25.12
N LEU A 382 -21.34 8.06 -24.45
CA LEU A 382 -20.91 6.69 -24.15
C LEU A 382 -20.67 5.91 -25.45
N PRO A 383 -19.75 4.94 -25.48
CA PRO A 383 -19.62 4.05 -26.63
C PRO A 383 -20.97 3.40 -26.94
N PRO A 384 -21.32 3.22 -28.23
CA PRO A 384 -22.57 2.56 -28.60
C PRO A 384 -22.62 1.17 -27.97
N GLY A 385 -23.79 0.80 -27.41
CA GLY A 385 -23.98 -0.51 -26.80
C GLY A 385 -23.58 -1.62 -27.77
N THR A 386 -22.97 -2.69 -27.26
CA THR A 386 -22.65 -3.87 -28.07
C THR A 386 -23.91 -4.36 -28.77
N PRO A 387 -23.89 -4.54 -30.11
CA PRO A 387 -25.02 -5.14 -30.81
C PRO A 387 -25.30 -6.52 -30.21
N GLY A 388 -26.56 -6.76 -29.83
CA GLY A 388 -27.03 -8.02 -29.25
C GLY A 388 -27.12 -9.18 -30.23
#